data_AF-A0A8I6A2N5-F1
#
_entry.id   AF-A0A8I6A2N5-F1
#
_cell.length_a   1.000
_cell.length_b   1.000
_cell.length_c   1.000
_cell.angle_alpha   90.00
_cell.angle_beta   90.00
_cell.angle_gamma   90.00
#
_symmetry.space_group_name_H-M   'P 1'
#
loop_
_entity.id
_entity.type
_entity.pdbx_description
1 polymer ?
#
loop_
_entity_poly.entity_id
_entity_poly.type
_entity_poly.pdbx_seq_one_letter_code
_entity_poly.pdbx_strand_id
1 'polypeptide(L)'
;MAARRVLKAVLVDLSGTLHIEDAAVPGAQEALKRLRAASVMVRFVTNTTKESKRDLLERLRKLEFDISEEEIFTSLTAARNLIEQRQVRPMLLVDDRALPDFTGVQTHDPNAVVIGLAPEHFHYQLLNEAFRRKQQEKNSNS
;
A
#
# COMPACT_ATOMS: atom_id res chain seq x y z
N MET A 1 13.18 11.32 38.10
CA MET A 1 13.41 10.21 37.14
C MET A 1 12.34 10.32 36.07
N ALA A 2 12.69 10.72 34.84
CA ALA A 2 11.72 10.72 33.74
C ALA A 2 11.33 9.27 33.42
N ALA A 3 10.04 8.97 33.40
CA ALA A 3 9.54 7.64 33.03
C ALA A 3 10.04 7.31 31.61
N ARG A 4 10.84 6.26 31.48
CA ARG A 4 11.34 5.78 30.19
C ARG A 4 10.13 5.30 29.38
N ARG A 5 9.73 6.05 28.36
CA ARG A 5 8.63 5.66 27.48
C ARG A 5 8.96 4.31 26.86
N VAL A 6 8.10 3.32 27.12
CA VAL A 6 8.22 2.00 26.52
C VAL A 6 7.80 2.12 25.05
N LEU A 7 8.72 1.83 24.14
CA LEU A 7 8.42 1.72 22.71
C LEU A 7 7.55 0.48 22.48
N LYS A 8 6.40 0.66 21.83
CA LYS A 8 5.46 -0.45 21.55
C LYS A 8 5.62 -1.01 20.13
N ALA A 9 5.94 -0.16 19.17
CA ALA A 9 6.04 -0.54 17.77
C ALA A 9 7.08 0.30 17.02
N VAL A 10 7.62 -0.29 15.95
CA VAL A 10 8.51 0.35 14.98
C VAL A 10 7.90 0.16 13.59
N LEU A 11 7.72 1.27 12.87
CA LEU A 11 7.34 1.26 11.45
C LEU A 11 8.63 1.41 10.64
N VAL A 12 8.89 0.45 9.77
CA VAL A 12 10.11 0.39 8.96
C VAL A 12 9.71 0.61 7.50
N ASP A 13 10.26 1.65 6.89
CA ASP A 13 10.12 1.84 5.44
C ASP A 13 10.85 0.72 4.68
N LEU A 14 10.44 0.42 3.45
CA LEU A 14 11.01 -0.68 2.65
C LEU A 14 12.01 -0.16 1.63
N SER A 15 11.53 0.58 0.63
CA SER A 15 12.33 1.10 -0.48
C SER A 15 13.28 2.20 -0.03
N GLY A 16 14.58 2.00 -0.22
CA GLY A 16 15.64 2.91 0.25
C GLY A 16 16.05 2.71 1.71
N THR A 17 15.38 1.81 2.44
CA THR A 17 15.66 1.51 3.86
C THR A 17 16.13 0.07 4.05
N LEU A 18 15.35 -0.92 3.61
CA LEU A 18 15.74 -2.34 3.64
C LEU A 18 16.33 -2.80 2.31
N HIS A 19 15.88 -2.24 1.19
CA HIS A 19 16.37 -2.60 -0.13
C HIS A 19 16.42 -1.39 -1.06
N ILE A 20 17.29 -1.44 -2.06
CA ILE A 20 17.32 -0.53 -3.20
C ILE A 20 17.12 -1.41 -4.42
N GLU A 21 16.01 -1.24 -5.12
CA GLU A 21 15.60 -2.12 -6.22
C GLU A 21 15.60 -3.60 -5.76
N ASP A 22 16.39 -4.45 -6.41
CA ASP A 22 16.53 -5.88 -6.13
C ASP A 22 17.77 -6.21 -5.28
N ALA A 23 18.32 -5.24 -4.55
CA ALA A 23 19.44 -5.43 -3.65
C ALA A 23 19.10 -5.03 -2.22
N ALA A 24 19.45 -5.87 -1.24
CA ALA A 24 19.34 -5.52 0.17
C ALA A 24 20.34 -4.41 0.54
N VAL A 25 19.93 -3.49 1.42
CA VAL A 25 20.83 -2.53 2.03
C VAL A 25 21.82 -3.30 2.94
N PRO A 26 23.14 -3.05 2.87
CA PRO A 26 24.11 -3.80 3.66
C PRO A 26 23.81 -3.78 5.17
N GLY A 27 23.71 -4.96 5.77
CA GLY A 27 23.43 -5.14 7.20
C GLY A 27 21.95 -5.00 7.59
N ALA A 28 21.05 -4.80 6.63
CA ALA A 28 19.61 -4.64 6.90
C ALA A 28 18.98 -5.92 7.46
N GLN A 29 19.37 -7.10 6.97
CA GLN A 29 18.89 -8.37 7.49
C GLN A 29 19.30 -8.56 8.96
N GLU A 30 20.56 -8.28 9.31
CA GLU A 30 21.07 -8.37 10.69
C GLU A 30 20.42 -7.32 11.60
N ALA A 31 20.18 -6.11 11.09
CA ALA A 31 19.46 -5.07 11.80
C ALA A 31 18.02 -5.51 12.12
N LEU A 32 17.31 -6.10 11.15
CA LEU A 32 15.96 -6.62 11.36
C LEU A 32 15.95 -7.77 12.38
N LYS A 33 16.90 -8.72 12.28
CA LYS A 33 17.05 -9.81 13.28
C LYS A 33 17.24 -9.26 14.69
N ARG A 34 18.07 -8.24 14.87
CA ARG A 34 18.27 -7.56 16.16
C ARG A 34 17.01 -6.84 16.64
N LEU A 35 16.28 -6.19 15.73
CA LEU A 35 15.02 -5.51 16.06
C LEU A 35 13.94 -6.49 16.51
N ARG A 36 13.83 -7.65 15.85
CA ARG A 36 12.90 -8.72 16.24
C ARG A 36 13.23 -9.35 17.59
N ALA A 37 14.50 -9.34 18.01
CA ALA A 37 14.90 -9.79 19.34
C ALA A 37 14.49 -8.79 20.46
N ALA A 38 14.12 -7.56 20.11
CA ALA A 38 13.56 -6.60 21.07
C ALA A 38 12.05 -6.82 21.24
N SER A 39 11.52 -6.50 22.43
CA SER A 39 10.08 -6.60 22.74
C SER A 39 9.26 -5.45 22.12
N VAL A 40 9.37 -5.27 20.81
CA VAL A 40 8.64 -4.26 20.03
C VAL A 40 7.94 -4.90 18.84
N MET A 41 6.75 -4.44 18.51
CA MET A 41 6.07 -4.84 17.28
C MET A 41 6.76 -4.21 16.08
N VAL A 42 7.05 -4.98 15.03
CA VAL A 42 7.60 -4.45 13.77
C VAL A 42 6.51 -4.48 12.71
N ARG A 43 6.37 -3.38 11.97
CA ARG A 43 5.53 -3.29 10.77
C ARG A 43 6.31 -2.65 9.64
N PHE A 44 6.11 -3.15 8.44
CA PHE A 44 6.76 -2.62 7.25
C PHE A 44 5.78 -1.74 6.50
N VAL A 45 6.19 -0.53 6.18
CA VAL A 45 5.38 0.44 5.47
C VAL A 45 6.04 0.80 4.15
N THR A 46 5.25 1.01 3.11
CA THR A 46 5.77 1.57 1.86
C THR A 46 4.67 2.26 1.09
N ASN A 47 5.05 3.34 0.39
CA ASN A 47 4.18 3.99 -0.56
C ASN A 47 4.43 3.45 -1.97
N THR A 48 3.83 2.32 -2.29
CA THR A 48 3.89 1.71 -3.62
C THR A 48 2.51 1.73 -4.26
N THR A 49 2.45 2.10 -5.54
CA THR A 49 1.20 2.19 -6.32
C THR A 49 1.19 1.27 -7.53
N LYS A 50 2.26 0.49 -7.71
CA LYS A 50 2.51 -0.32 -8.91
C LYS A 50 2.70 -1.80 -8.66
N GLU A 51 2.87 -2.22 -7.42
CA GLU A 51 3.11 -3.63 -7.09
C GLU A 51 2.14 -4.06 -6.01
N SER A 52 1.68 -5.31 -6.10
CA SER A 52 0.84 -5.89 -5.07
C SER A 52 1.65 -6.13 -3.80
N LYS A 53 0.96 -6.24 -2.66
CA LYS A 53 1.59 -6.64 -1.39
C LYS A 53 2.31 -7.98 -1.52
N ARG A 54 1.74 -8.91 -2.30
CA ARG A 54 2.30 -10.24 -2.53
C ARG A 54 3.63 -10.17 -3.28
N ASP A 55 3.69 -9.40 -4.37
CA ASP A 55 4.92 -9.27 -5.17
C ASP A 55 6.06 -8.66 -4.34
N LEU A 56 5.72 -7.65 -3.54
CA LEU A 56 6.64 -7.03 -2.59
C LEU A 56 7.18 -8.04 -1.56
N LEU A 57 6.30 -8.85 -0.97
CA LEU A 57 6.68 -9.90 -0.03
C LEU A 57 7.60 -10.94 -0.68
N GLU A 58 7.27 -11.40 -1.88
CA GLU A 58 8.08 -12.39 -2.61
C GLU A 58 9.49 -11.84 -2.89
N ARG A 59 9.61 -10.56 -3.27
CA ARG A 59 10.92 -9.90 -3.45
C ARG A 59 11.70 -9.80 -2.13
N LEU A 60 11.07 -9.37 -1.04
CA LEU A 60 11.74 -9.27 0.27
C LEU A 60 12.22 -10.63 0.78
N ARG A 61 11.46 -11.70 0.53
CA ARG A 61 11.87 -13.07 0.86
C ARG A 61 13.05 -13.55 0.01
N LYS A 62 13.11 -13.19 -1.29
CA LYS A 62 14.29 -13.46 -2.14
C LYS A 62 15.54 -12.74 -1.65
N LEU A 63 15.39 -11.61 -0.97
CA LEU A 63 16.46 -10.87 -0.30
C LEU A 63 16.79 -11.41 1.11
N GLU A 64 16.24 -12.57 1.48
CA GLU A 64 16.44 -13.26 2.75
C GLU A 64 15.95 -12.49 3.98
N PHE A 65 14.99 -11.56 3.80
CA PHE A 65 14.29 -10.95 4.92
C PHE A 65 13.24 -11.91 5.50
N ASP A 66 13.31 -12.12 6.80
CA ASP A 66 12.27 -12.81 7.58
C ASP A 66 11.12 -11.85 7.84
N ILE A 67 10.16 -11.82 6.92
CA ILE A 67 8.98 -10.95 6.91
C ILE A 67 7.74 -11.77 6.53
N SER A 68 6.63 -11.51 7.20
CA SER A 68 5.32 -12.07 6.87
C SER A 68 4.40 -11.05 6.20
N GLU A 69 3.38 -11.54 5.51
CA GLU A 69 2.47 -10.69 4.72
C GLU A 69 1.68 -9.72 5.60
N GLU A 70 1.24 -10.20 6.77
CA GLU A 70 0.47 -9.42 7.73
C GLU A 70 1.25 -8.26 8.34
N GLU A 71 2.58 -8.29 8.29
CA GLU A 71 3.44 -7.20 8.77
C GLU A 71 3.55 -6.06 7.76
N ILE A 72 3.19 -6.28 6.50
CA ILE A 72 3.31 -5.32 5.41
C ILE A 72 2.03 -4.48 5.27
N PHE A 73 2.21 -3.16 5.32
CA PHE A 73 1.18 -2.16 5.13
C PHE A 73 1.56 -1.21 3.99
N THR A 74 0.85 -1.31 2.87
CA THR A 74 1.07 -0.49 1.67
C THR A 74 0.06 0.65 1.57
N SER A 75 0.32 1.66 0.74
CA SER A 75 -0.70 2.66 0.38
C SER A 75 -1.91 2.03 -0.34
N LEU A 76 -1.74 0.94 -1.09
CA LEU A 76 -2.85 0.15 -1.64
C LEU A 76 -3.70 -0.50 -0.54
N THR A 77 -3.07 -1.05 0.51
CA THR A 77 -3.77 -1.59 1.69
C THR A 77 -4.60 -0.49 2.36
N ALA A 78 -4.02 0.71 2.52
CA ALA A 78 -4.73 1.85 3.09
C ALA A 78 -5.93 2.28 2.22
N ALA A 79 -5.75 2.30 0.89
CA ALA A 79 -6.83 2.61 -0.05
C ALA A 79 -7.96 1.58 0.03
N ARG A 80 -7.64 0.28 0.05
CA ARG A 80 -8.61 -0.81 0.24
C ARG A 80 -9.40 -0.64 1.54
N ASN A 81 -8.71 -0.43 2.66
CA ASN A 81 -9.35 -0.25 3.95
C ASN A 81 -10.33 0.94 3.93
N LEU A 82 -9.95 2.04 3.26
CA LEU A 82 -10.83 3.20 3.13
C LEU A 82 -12.04 2.92 2.23
N ILE A 83 -11.87 2.17 1.14
CA ILE A 83 -12.98 1.72 0.28
C ILE A 83 -13.98 0.90 1.09
N GLU A 84 -13.50 -0.09 1.84
CA GLU A 84 -14.33 -0.97 2.67
C GLU A 84 -15.03 -0.19 3.79
N GLN A 85 -14.30 0.69 4.49
CA GLN A 85 -14.85 1.54 5.55
C GLN A 85 -15.93 2.50 5.05
N ARG A 86 -15.78 3.04 3.83
CA ARG A 86 -16.73 3.97 3.21
C ARG A 86 -17.83 3.27 2.43
N GLN A 87 -17.73 1.95 2.23
CA GLN A 87 -18.66 1.13 1.46
C GLN A 87 -18.88 1.67 0.04
N VAL A 88 -17.80 2.11 -0.61
CA VAL A 88 -17.83 2.66 -1.98
C VAL A 88 -17.42 1.62 -3.01
N ARG A 89 -17.81 1.84 -4.26
CA ARG A 89 -17.41 1.06 -5.44
C ARG A 89 -16.45 1.91 -6.26
N PRO A 90 -15.14 1.61 -6.28
CA PRO A 90 -14.17 2.47 -6.93
C PRO A 90 -14.04 2.18 -8.44
N MET A 91 -13.86 3.25 -9.21
CA MET A 91 -13.13 3.24 -10.47
C MET A 91 -11.63 3.21 -10.12
N LEU A 92 -10.95 2.11 -10.43
CA LEU A 92 -9.55 1.91 -10.10
C LEU A 92 -8.67 2.40 -11.26
N LEU A 93 -8.06 3.59 -11.10
CA LEU A 93 -7.01 4.10 -11.99
C LEU A 93 -5.64 3.77 -11.38
N VAL A 94 -5.32 2.47 -11.31
CA VAL A 94 -4.06 1.93 -10.76
C VAL A 94 -3.36 1.06 -11.81
N ASP A 95 -2.08 0.74 -11.62
CA ASP A 95 -1.36 -0.21 -12.47
C ASP A 95 -2.00 -1.60 -12.36
N ASP A 96 -2.04 -2.38 -13.43
CA ASP A 96 -2.67 -3.72 -13.44
C ASP A 96 -2.06 -4.65 -12.38
N ARG A 97 -0.76 -4.49 -12.09
CA ARG A 97 -0.05 -5.24 -11.05
C ARG A 97 -0.54 -4.92 -9.63
N ALA A 98 -1.23 -3.80 -9.43
CA ALA A 98 -1.83 -3.42 -8.15
C ALA A 98 -3.24 -3.99 -7.97
N LEU A 99 -3.90 -4.47 -9.03
CA LEU A 99 -5.27 -5.01 -8.96
C LEU A 99 -5.45 -6.19 -7.99
N PRO A 100 -4.47 -7.10 -7.80
CA PRO A 100 -4.59 -8.16 -6.81
C PRO A 100 -4.93 -7.67 -5.39
N ASP A 101 -4.41 -6.51 -4.98
CA ASP A 101 -4.68 -5.91 -3.66
C ASP A 101 -6.15 -5.46 -3.52
N PHE A 102 -6.90 -5.31 -4.62
CA PHE A 102 -8.33 -4.95 -4.64
C PHE A 102 -9.25 -6.14 -4.95
N THR A 103 -8.74 -7.38 -4.96
CA THR A 103 -9.57 -8.57 -5.18
C THR A 103 -10.73 -8.63 -4.19
N GLY A 104 -11.96 -8.78 -4.71
CA GLY A 104 -13.20 -8.80 -3.94
C GLY A 104 -13.88 -7.44 -3.76
N VAL A 105 -13.24 -6.34 -4.15
CA VAL A 105 -13.86 -5.01 -4.17
C VAL A 105 -14.80 -4.90 -5.37
N GLN A 106 -16.04 -4.43 -5.14
CA GLN A 106 -17.00 -4.21 -6.21
C GLN A 106 -16.65 -2.95 -7.02
N THR A 107 -16.48 -3.08 -8.33
CA THR A 107 -16.09 -1.97 -9.23
C THR A 107 -17.14 -1.61 -10.28
N HIS A 108 -18.25 -2.36 -10.34
CA HIS A 108 -19.38 -2.06 -11.22
C HIS A 108 -20.10 -0.78 -10.75
N ASP A 109 -20.62 0.00 -11.69
CA ASP A 109 -21.29 1.29 -11.42
C ASP A 109 -20.56 2.13 -10.35
N PRO A 110 -19.32 2.56 -10.64
CA PRO A 110 -18.44 3.10 -9.61
C PRO A 110 -18.92 4.47 -9.12
N ASN A 111 -18.92 4.65 -7.81
CA ASN A 111 -19.22 5.91 -7.13
C ASN A 111 -17.98 6.54 -6.48
N ALA A 112 -16.83 5.90 -6.49
CA ALA A 112 -15.57 6.50 -6.07
C ALA A 112 -14.52 6.42 -7.18
N VAL A 113 -13.45 7.20 -7.05
CA VAL A 113 -12.29 7.11 -7.93
C VAL A 113 -11.06 6.95 -7.06
N VAL A 114 -10.25 5.93 -7.35
CA VAL A 114 -8.96 5.66 -6.70
C VAL A 114 -7.88 5.84 -7.75
N ILE A 115 -6.90 6.69 -7.45
CA ILE A 115 -5.85 7.07 -8.40
C ILE A 115 -4.50 6.67 -7.83
N GLY A 116 -3.82 5.76 -8.52
CA GLY A 116 -2.40 5.43 -8.34
C GLY A 116 -1.57 5.96 -9.51
N LEU A 117 -0.33 5.49 -9.66
CA LEU A 117 0.47 5.78 -10.85
C LEU A 117 0.20 4.73 -11.94
N ALA A 118 -0.68 5.07 -12.88
CA ALA A 118 -1.13 4.18 -13.94
C ALA A 118 -1.00 4.86 -15.32
N PRO A 119 0.20 4.89 -15.93
CA PRO A 119 0.43 5.58 -17.20
C PRO A 119 -0.54 5.15 -18.31
N GLU A 120 -0.82 3.84 -18.42
CA GLU A 120 -1.77 3.29 -19.39
C GLU A 120 -3.22 3.78 -19.19
N HIS A 121 -3.56 4.22 -17.97
CA HIS A 121 -4.88 4.76 -17.66
C HIS A 121 -4.92 6.30 -17.70
N PHE A 122 -3.78 6.96 -17.87
CA PHE A 122 -3.65 8.42 -17.83
C PHE A 122 -3.83 9.05 -19.22
N HIS A 123 -4.93 8.71 -19.87
CA HIS A 123 -5.37 9.35 -21.11
C HIS A 123 -6.68 10.10 -20.92
N TYR A 124 -6.93 11.08 -21.79
CA TYR A 124 -8.02 12.04 -21.66
C TYR A 124 -9.38 11.40 -21.42
N GLN A 125 -9.69 10.32 -22.13
CA GLN A 125 -10.98 9.64 -22.04
C GLN A 125 -11.25 9.12 -20.62
N LEU A 126 -10.34 8.34 -20.04
CA LEU A 126 -10.50 7.78 -18.68
C LEU A 126 -10.47 8.87 -17.61
N LEU A 127 -9.58 9.86 -17.74
CA LEU A 127 -9.51 10.98 -16.78
C LEU A 127 -10.79 11.83 -16.80
N ASN A 128 -11.37 12.07 -17.97
CA ASN A 128 -12.64 12.80 -18.10
C ASN A 128 -13.82 11.99 -17.58
N GLU A 129 -13.83 10.67 -17.77
CA GLU A 129 -14.83 9.78 -17.16
C GLU A 129 -14.77 9.84 -15.63
N ALA A 130 -13.58 9.73 -15.05
CA ALA A 130 -13.36 9.88 -13.61
C ALA A 130 -13.80 11.26 -13.08
N PHE A 131 -13.49 12.33 -13.82
CA PHE A 131 -13.89 13.69 -13.47
C PHE A 131 -15.42 13.87 -13.45
N ARG A 132 -16.12 13.37 -14.47
CA ARG A 132 -17.59 13.51 -14.59
C ARG A 132 -18.32 12.83 -13.44
N ARG A 133 -17.84 11.67 -12.98
CA ARG A 133 -18.44 10.96 -11.84
C ARG A 133 -18.37 11.77 -10.55
N LYS A 134 -17.26 12.46 -10.30
CA LYS A 134 -17.12 13.33 -9.12
C LYS A 134 -18.09 14.53 -9.14
N GLN A 135 -18.50 14.99 -10.32
CA GLN A 135 -19.50 16.07 -10.44
C GLN A 135 -20.93 15.56 -10.20
N GLN A 136 -21.25 14.34 -10.66
CA GLN A 136 -22.57 13.74 -10.44
C GLN A 136 -22.84 13.47 -8.96
N GLU A 137 -21.85 13.02 -8.18
CA GLU A 137 -21.99 12.86 -6.72
C GLU A 137 -22.32 14.19 -6.00
N LYS A 138 -21.73 15.31 -6.43
CA LYS A 138 -21.98 16.63 -5.83
C LYS A 138 -23.41 17.14 -6.08
N ASN A 139 -23.93 16.87 -7.28
CA ASN A 139 -25.26 17.34 -7.66
C ASN A 139 -26.40 16.48 -7.08
N SER A 140 -26.13 15.24 -6.68
CA SER A 140 -27.12 14.36 -6.05
C SER A 140 -27.25 14.55 -4.52
N ASN A 141 -26.29 15.24 -3.90
CA ASN A 141 -26.23 15.52 -2.46
C ASN A 141 -26.49 17.01 -2.11
N SER A 142 -26.96 17.81 -3.07
CA SER A 142 -27.49 19.17 -2.87
C SER A 142 -28.99 19.19 -3.13
#